data_AF-A0A841QDM2-F1
#
_entry.id   AF-A0A841QDM2-F1
#
_cell.length_a   1.000
_cell.length_b   1.000
_cell.length_c   1.000
_cell.angle_alpha   90.00
_cell.angle_beta   90.00
_cell.angle_gamma   90.00
#
_symmetry.space_group_name_H-M   'P 1'
#
loop_
_entity.id
_entity.type
_entity.pdbx_description
1 polymer ?
#
loop_
_entity_poly.entity_id
_entity_poly.type
_entity_poly.pdbx_seq_one_letter_code
_entity_poly.pdbx_strand_id
1 'polypeptide(L)'
;MNGCVLGEFKGGVSLRDAWSILLDIIQKKKNRINLEIYEMDYETIFSIINDAIYSNDFRIYNIIEEKKFAADFSVLINVKSMLDWTIYCVSDGNMNKLVYKKHNCHKVHGVLMPDNLVEKTLNDTFLYLDFLYNSELSKNQKNIP
;
A
#
# COMPACT_ATOMS: atom_id res chain seq x y z
N MET A 1 10.18 8.03 -1.04
CA MET A 1 10.47 7.54 -2.41
C MET A 1 11.42 8.51 -3.08
N ASN A 2 12.55 8.07 -3.64
CA ASN A 2 13.56 8.95 -4.27
C ASN A 2 14.00 10.16 -3.41
N GLY A 3 14.22 9.95 -2.12
CA GLY A 3 14.57 11.03 -1.18
C GLY A 3 13.40 11.93 -0.75
N CYS A 4 12.23 11.84 -1.38
CA CYS A 4 11.03 12.54 -0.93
C CYS A 4 10.33 11.74 0.19
N VAL A 5 10.12 12.42 1.32
CA VAL A 5 9.26 11.94 2.41
C VAL A 5 7.81 12.23 2.02
N LEU A 6 6.96 11.19 2.04
CA LEU A 6 5.53 11.33 1.82
C LEU A 6 4.82 11.40 3.17
N GLY A 7 3.92 12.37 3.31
CA GLY A 7 3.07 12.59 4.48
C GLY A 7 3.63 13.51 5.57
N GLU A 8 2.74 14.06 6.41
CA GLU A 8 3.09 14.93 7.55
C GLU A 8 2.99 14.17 8.87
N PHE A 9 4.07 14.08 9.67
CA PHE A 9 4.12 13.31 10.94
C PHE A 9 3.16 13.76 12.07
N LYS A 10 2.17 14.61 11.79
CA LYS A 10 1.20 15.13 12.76
C LYS A 10 -0.09 14.31 12.73
N GLY A 11 -0.17 13.28 13.56
CA GLY A 11 -1.42 12.57 13.79
C GLY A 11 -1.25 11.19 14.39
N GLY A 12 -2.15 10.81 15.29
CA GLY A 12 -2.24 9.45 15.80
C GLY A 12 -3.08 8.59 14.88
N VAL A 13 -2.59 7.40 14.56
CA VAL A 13 -3.41 6.25 14.16
C VAL A 13 -3.21 5.18 15.20
N SER A 14 -4.27 4.42 15.46
CA SER A 14 -4.19 3.27 16.36
C SER A 14 -3.10 2.33 15.85
N LEU A 15 -2.16 1.98 16.72
CA LEU A 15 -1.12 1.00 16.42
C LEU A 15 -1.71 -0.31 15.86
N ARG A 16 -2.91 -0.68 16.35
CA ARG A 16 -3.69 -1.83 15.86
C ARG A 16 -4.05 -1.69 14.38
N ASP A 17 -4.52 -0.51 13.96
CA ASP A 17 -5.00 -0.30 12.59
C ASP A 17 -3.82 -0.27 11.62
N ALA A 18 -2.73 0.42 11.99
CA ALA A 18 -1.49 0.42 11.19
C ALA A 18 -0.92 -1.00 11.04
N TRP A 19 -0.88 -1.77 12.13
CA TRP A 19 -0.46 -3.18 12.12
C TRP A 19 -1.37 -4.03 11.24
N SER A 20 -2.69 -3.89 11.36
CA SER A 20 -3.67 -4.67 10.60
C SER A 20 -3.61 -4.37 9.11
N ILE A 21 -3.49 -3.09 8.72
CA ILE A 21 -3.39 -2.70 7.30
C ILE A 21 -2.10 -3.23 6.70
N LEU A 22 -0.97 -3.12 7.40
CA LEU A 22 0.30 -3.61 6.89
C LEU A 22 0.32 -5.14 6.75
N LEU A 23 -0.29 -5.87 7.69
CA LEU A 23 -0.47 -7.31 7.59
C LEU A 23 -1.26 -7.70 6.33
N ASP A 24 -2.38 -7.00 6.07
CA ASP A 24 -3.20 -7.23 4.87
C ASP A 24 -2.40 -6.98 3.58
N ILE A 25 -1.64 -5.87 3.53
CA ILE A 25 -0.74 -5.56 2.40
C ILE A 25 0.26 -6.70 2.18
N ILE A 26 0.91 -7.22 3.23
CA ILE A 26 1.89 -8.30 3.08
C ILE A 26 1.22 -9.59 2.59
N GLN A 27 0.10 -9.98 3.18
CA GLN A 27 -0.61 -11.22 2.83
C GLN A 27 -1.11 -11.22 1.37
N LYS A 28 -1.47 -10.05 0.84
CA LYS A 28 -1.98 -9.88 -0.52
C LYS A 28 -0.90 -9.69 -1.59
N LYS A 29 0.38 -9.88 -1.27
CA LYS A 29 1.49 -9.72 -2.25
C LYS A 29 1.19 -10.36 -3.61
N LYS A 30 0.76 -11.61 -3.63
CA LYS A 30 0.52 -12.37 -4.88
C LYS A 30 -0.56 -11.73 -5.77
N ASN A 31 -1.49 -10.98 -5.18
CA ASN A 31 -2.55 -10.33 -5.92
C ASN A 31 -2.05 -9.09 -6.69
N ARG A 32 -0.90 -8.53 -6.27
CA ARG A 32 -0.25 -7.39 -6.94
C ARG A 32 0.59 -7.78 -8.16
N ILE A 33 0.81 -9.07 -8.39
CA ILE A 33 1.54 -9.55 -9.57
C ILE A 33 0.59 -9.58 -10.76
N ASN A 34 0.80 -8.69 -11.72
CA ASN A 34 0.04 -8.61 -12.97
C ASN A 34 0.89 -7.95 -14.06
N LEU A 35 1.35 -8.75 -15.03
CA LEU A 35 2.26 -8.29 -16.09
C LEU A 35 1.58 -7.27 -17.02
N GLU A 36 0.31 -7.48 -17.36
CA GLU A 36 -0.42 -6.61 -18.27
C GLU A 36 -0.57 -5.20 -17.69
N ILE A 37 -0.96 -5.07 -16.42
CA ILE A 37 -0.99 -3.77 -15.73
C ILE A 37 0.43 -3.24 -15.56
N TYR A 38 1.41 -4.10 -15.25
CA TYR A 38 2.79 -3.68 -15.07
C TYR A 38 3.38 -3.05 -16.33
N GLU A 39 3.00 -3.49 -17.53
CA GLU A 39 3.51 -2.92 -18.79
C GLU A 39 2.96 -1.53 -19.12
N MET A 40 1.86 -1.13 -18.47
CA MET A 40 1.24 0.19 -18.67
C MET A 40 2.12 1.34 -18.14
N ASP A 41 1.86 2.55 -18.65
CA ASP A 41 2.45 3.77 -18.12
C ASP A 41 1.83 4.15 -16.75
N TYR A 42 2.51 5.01 -16.00
CA TYR A 42 2.11 5.32 -14.62
C TYR A 42 0.75 5.98 -14.49
N GLU A 43 0.36 6.84 -15.43
CA GLU A 43 -0.94 7.52 -15.40
C GLU A 43 -2.06 6.50 -15.67
N THR A 44 -1.85 5.60 -16.65
CA THR A 44 -2.78 4.50 -16.92
C THR A 44 -2.92 3.57 -15.72
N ILE A 45 -1.82 3.10 -15.11
CA ILE A 45 -1.89 2.25 -13.90
C ILE A 45 -2.70 2.94 -12.81
N PHE A 46 -2.38 4.21 -12.52
CA PHE A 46 -3.04 4.96 -11.46
C PHE A 46 -4.54 5.10 -11.74
N SER A 47 -4.92 5.53 -12.95
CA SER A 47 -6.33 5.73 -13.33
C SER A 47 -7.14 4.43 -13.27
N ILE A 48 -6.69 3.34 -13.90
CA ILE A 48 -7.50 2.11 -13.96
C ILE A 48 -7.75 1.49 -12.58
N ILE A 49 -6.76 1.58 -11.67
CA ILE A 49 -6.91 1.08 -10.30
C ILE A 49 -7.81 2.02 -9.51
N ASN A 50 -7.56 3.33 -9.59
CA ASN A 50 -8.31 4.33 -8.86
C ASN A 50 -9.79 4.35 -9.25
N ASP A 51 -10.09 4.30 -10.54
CA ASP A 51 -11.45 4.39 -11.06
C ASP A 51 -12.26 3.14 -10.70
N ALA A 52 -11.62 1.98 -10.59
CA ALA A 52 -12.24 0.76 -10.11
C ALA A 52 -12.56 0.75 -8.61
N ILE A 53 -11.84 1.55 -7.82
CA ILE A 53 -12.09 1.70 -6.39
C ILE A 53 -13.12 2.81 -6.12
N TYR A 54 -13.07 3.91 -6.88
CA TYR A 54 -13.77 5.16 -6.52
C TYR A 54 -14.74 5.70 -7.57
N SER A 55 -14.76 5.18 -8.81
CA SER A 55 -15.50 5.79 -9.93
C SER A 55 -16.43 4.85 -10.70
N ASN A 56 -16.75 3.68 -10.12
CA ASN A 56 -17.62 2.65 -10.73
C ASN A 56 -17.17 2.22 -12.14
N ASP A 57 -15.89 2.36 -12.46
CA ASP A 57 -15.32 1.92 -13.72
C ASP A 57 -14.61 0.58 -13.53
N PHE A 58 -15.21 -0.48 -14.08
CA PHE A 58 -14.77 -1.84 -13.84
C PHE A 58 -13.85 -2.39 -14.93
N ARG A 59 -13.23 -1.54 -15.77
CA ARG A 59 -12.31 -1.97 -16.84
C ARG A 59 -11.16 -2.85 -16.36
N ILE A 60 -10.65 -2.60 -15.16
CA ILE A 60 -9.57 -3.41 -14.57
C ILE A 60 -9.95 -4.90 -14.42
N TYR A 61 -11.23 -5.21 -14.23
CA TYR A 61 -11.72 -6.58 -14.05
C TYR A 61 -11.75 -7.40 -15.34
N ASN A 62 -11.47 -6.78 -16.50
CA ASN A 62 -11.17 -7.50 -17.73
C ASN A 62 -9.70 -7.98 -17.79
N ILE A 63 -8.84 -7.44 -16.92
CA ILE A 63 -7.38 -7.68 -16.89
C ILE A 63 -6.98 -8.55 -15.69
N ILE A 64 -7.64 -8.38 -14.55
CA ILE A 64 -7.34 -9.12 -13.33
C ILE A 64 -8.24 -10.36 -13.19
N GLU A 65 -7.71 -11.38 -12.52
CA GLU A 65 -8.45 -12.61 -12.22
C GLU A 65 -9.72 -12.32 -11.38
N GLU A 66 -10.80 -13.07 -11.60
CA GLU A 66 -12.12 -12.89 -10.95
C GLU A 66 -12.09 -12.85 -9.41
N LYS A 67 -11.06 -13.45 -8.79
CA LYS A 67 -10.87 -13.49 -7.33
C LYS A 67 -10.07 -12.32 -6.76
N LYS A 68 -9.52 -11.45 -7.62
CA LYS A 68 -8.69 -10.31 -7.22
C LYS A 68 -9.51 -9.03 -7.17
N PHE A 69 -9.21 -8.18 -6.21
CA PHE A 69 -9.86 -6.87 -6.07
C PHE A 69 -8.89 -5.76 -6.45
N ALA A 70 -9.38 -4.69 -7.07
CA ALA A 70 -8.55 -3.52 -7.38
C ALA A 70 -7.85 -2.92 -6.14
N ALA A 71 -8.50 -3.03 -4.97
CA ALA A 71 -7.93 -2.58 -3.70
C ALA A 71 -6.66 -3.34 -3.27
N ASP A 72 -6.43 -4.56 -3.78
CA ASP A 72 -5.25 -5.35 -3.42
C ASP A 72 -3.94 -4.75 -3.97
N PHE A 73 -4.03 -3.87 -4.97
CA PHE A 73 -2.90 -3.09 -5.48
C PHE A 73 -2.53 -1.91 -4.58
N SER A 74 -3.38 -1.51 -3.63
CA SER A 74 -3.07 -0.46 -2.66
C SER A 74 -2.02 -0.93 -1.66
N VAL A 75 -0.99 -0.11 -1.47
CA VAL A 75 0.03 -0.30 -0.42
C VAL A 75 0.05 0.88 0.56
N LEU A 76 -1.03 1.67 0.56
CA LEU A 76 -1.20 2.81 1.46
C LEU A 76 -1.56 2.32 2.86
N ILE A 77 -0.76 2.68 3.84
CA ILE A 77 -1.17 2.61 5.24
C ILE A 77 -1.95 3.89 5.53
N ASN A 78 -3.26 3.76 5.81
CA ASN A 78 -4.17 4.88 6.05
C ASN A 78 -3.90 5.56 7.40
N VAL A 79 -2.72 6.17 7.53
CA VAL A 79 -2.36 7.03 8.65
C VAL A 79 -2.69 8.49 8.33
N LYS A 80 -2.99 9.30 9.36
CA LYS A 80 -3.36 10.72 9.17
C LYS A 80 -2.38 11.49 8.29
N SER A 81 -1.09 11.19 8.43
CA SER A 81 -0.02 11.77 7.62
C SER A 81 -0.13 11.46 6.13
N MET A 82 -0.77 10.34 5.78
CA MET A 82 -0.84 9.76 4.44
C MET A 82 -2.25 9.86 3.81
N LEU A 83 -3.23 10.45 4.50
CA LEU A 83 -4.62 10.52 3.99
C LEU A 83 -4.75 11.28 2.66
N ASP A 84 -3.86 12.24 2.42
CA ASP A 84 -3.82 12.99 1.16
C ASP A 84 -3.03 12.25 0.07
N TRP A 85 -2.64 11.00 0.27
CA TRP A 85 -1.87 10.25 -0.70
C TRP A 85 -2.63 9.02 -1.15
N THR A 86 -2.44 8.66 -2.40
CA THR A 86 -2.85 7.37 -2.95
C THR A 86 -1.60 6.70 -3.49
N ILE A 87 -1.37 5.44 -3.11
CA ILE A 87 -0.17 4.69 -3.49
C ILE A 87 -0.60 3.28 -3.92
N TYR A 88 -0.32 2.95 -5.18
CA TYR A 88 -0.51 1.61 -5.72
C TYR A 88 0.83 0.96 -6.07
N CYS A 89 0.87 -0.36 -6.02
CA CYS A 89 2.02 -1.17 -6.34
C CYS A 89 1.62 -2.31 -7.25
N VAL A 90 2.30 -2.42 -8.40
CA VAL A 90 2.10 -3.50 -9.37
C VAL A 90 3.45 -4.17 -9.63
N SER A 91 3.47 -5.50 -9.62
CA SER A 91 4.69 -6.31 -9.75
C SER A 91 4.66 -7.17 -11.01
N ASP A 92 5.83 -7.35 -11.65
CA ASP A 92 6.06 -8.41 -12.64
C ASP A 92 6.62 -9.71 -12.02
N GLY A 93 6.79 -9.72 -10.69
CA GLY A 93 7.40 -10.80 -9.91
C GLY A 93 8.87 -10.56 -9.55
N ASN A 94 9.56 -9.64 -10.23
CA ASN A 94 10.96 -9.28 -9.97
C ASN A 94 11.12 -7.79 -9.60
N MET A 95 10.32 -6.94 -10.21
CA MET A 95 10.32 -5.49 -10.10
C MET A 95 8.91 -5.00 -9.79
N ASN A 96 8.83 -3.89 -9.05
CA ASN A 96 7.60 -3.21 -8.71
C ASN A 96 7.57 -1.82 -9.36
N LYS A 97 6.43 -1.48 -9.96
CA LYS A 97 6.02 -0.11 -10.25
C LYS A 97 5.19 0.39 -9.09
N LEU A 98 5.74 1.33 -8.33
CA LEU A 98 4.99 2.11 -7.36
C LEU A 98 4.50 3.36 -8.04
N VAL A 99 3.17 3.55 -8.09
CA VAL A 99 2.55 4.78 -8.62
C VAL A 99 1.84 5.51 -7.49
N TYR A 100 1.99 6.82 -7.44
CA TYR A 100 1.45 7.62 -6.35
C TYR A 100 1.08 9.02 -6.78
N LYS A 101 0.07 9.56 -6.08
CA LYS A 101 -0.48 10.89 -6.33
C LYS A 101 -0.90 11.53 -5.00
N LYS A 102 -0.62 12.82 -4.85
CA LYS A 102 -1.17 13.62 -3.74
C LYS A 102 -2.56 14.13 -4.14
N HIS A 103 -3.51 14.08 -3.22
CA HIS A 103 -4.82 14.70 -3.36
C HIS A 103 -4.65 16.18 -3.72
N ASN A 104 -5.43 16.67 -4.68
CA ASN A 104 -5.33 18.01 -5.30
C ASN A 104 -4.08 18.28 -6.16
N CYS A 105 -3.22 17.30 -6.40
CA CYS A 105 -2.18 17.39 -7.44
C CYS A 105 -2.69 16.71 -8.72
N HIS A 106 -2.43 17.29 -9.90
CA HIS A 106 -2.78 16.66 -11.17
C HIS A 106 -1.79 15.58 -11.61
N LYS A 107 -0.56 15.61 -11.10
CA LYS A 107 0.54 14.79 -11.58
C LYS A 107 0.60 13.44 -10.88
N VAL A 108 0.63 12.35 -11.64
CA VAL A 108 1.02 11.04 -11.12
C VAL A 108 2.54 10.91 -11.16
N HIS A 109 3.08 10.31 -10.11
CA HIS A 109 4.48 9.97 -10.01
C HIS A 109 4.64 8.45 -9.99
N GLY A 110 5.77 7.97 -10.50
CA GLY A 110 6.09 6.55 -10.47
C GLY A 110 7.56 6.30 -10.17
N VAL A 111 7.84 5.17 -9.53
CA VAL A 111 9.19 4.68 -9.27
C VAL A 111 9.26 3.18 -9.49
N LEU A 112 10.37 2.73 -10.07
CA LEU A 112 10.71 1.32 -10.20
C LEU A 112 11.58 0.89 -9.03
N MET A 113 11.22 -0.22 -8.39
CA MET A 113 11.98 -0.77 -7.27
C MET A 113 12.06 -2.30 -7.38
N PRO A 114 13.19 -2.92 -6.99
CA PRO A 114 13.27 -4.37 -6.86
C PRO A 114 12.23 -4.92 -5.89
N ASP A 115 11.61 -6.06 -6.23
CA ASP A 115 10.56 -6.69 -5.42
C ASP A 115 11.05 -7.08 -4.03
N ASN A 116 12.25 -7.64 -3.95
CA ASN A 116 12.88 -7.98 -2.68
C ASN A 116 13.05 -6.75 -1.76
N LEU A 117 13.28 -5.56 -2.30
CA LEU A 117 13.48 -4.34 -1.52
C LEU A 117 12.16 -3.82 -0.94
N VAL A 118 11.10 -3.79 -1.75
CA VAL A 118 9.75 -3.38 -1.31
C VAL A 118 9.26 -4.32 -0.22
N GLU A 119 9.33 -5.63 -0.48
CA GLU A 119 8.84 -6.65 0.44
C GLU A 119 9.67 -6.73 1.72
N LYS A 120 11.01 -6.59 1.64
CA LYS A 120 11.84 -6.47 2.84
C LYS A 120 11.45 -5.25 3.68
N THR A 121 11.21 -4.10 3.04
CA THR A 121 10.83 -2.87 3.76
C THR A 121 9.49 -3.01 4.46
N LEU A 122 8.49 -3.61 3.80
CA LEU A 122 7.18 -3.87 4.39
C LEU A 122 7.29 -4.86 5.57
N ASN A 123 8.03 -5.95 5.40
CA ASN A 123 8.24 -6.93 6.48
C ASN A 123 9.02 -6.36 7.67
N ASP A 124 10.11 -5.64 7.43
CA ASP A 124 10.89 -4.99 8.50
C ASP A 124 10.01 -3.99 9.28
N THR A 125 9.17 -3.24 8.58
CA THR A 125 8.19 -2.32 9.20
C THR A 125 7.13 -3.08 9.99
N PHE A 126 6.64 -4.20 9.47
CA PHE A 126 5.66 -5.04 10.15
C PHE A 126 6.21 -5.62 11.45
N LEU A 127 7.42 -6.18 11.42
CA LEU A 127 8.07 -6.71 12.63
C LEU A 127 8.26 -5.65 13.70
N TYR A 128 8.58 -4.42 13.29
CA TYR A 128 8.67 -3.29 14.21
C TYR A 128 7.31 -2.92 14.83
N LEU A 129 6.25 -2.82 14.02
CA LEU A 129 4.90 -2.55 14.52
C LEU A 129 4.37 -3.68 15.40
N ASP A 130 4.68 -4.94 15.06
CA ASP A 130 4.29 -6.13 15.84
C ASP A 130 4.95 -6.14 17.22
N PHE A 131 6.26 -5.84 17.27
CA PHE A 131 6.97 -5.67 18.54
C PHE A 131 6.34 -4.58 19.42
N LEU A 132 6.04 -3.41 18.84
CA LEU A 132 5.39 -2.32 19.57
C LEU A 132 4.00 -2.73 20.07
N TYR A 133 3.21 -3.40 19.21
CA TYR A 133 1.84 -3.81 19.52
C TYR A 133 1.82 -4.82 20.68
N ASN A 134 2.66 -5.86 20.60
CA ASN A 134 2.77 -6.88 21.63
C ASN A 134 3.33 -6.32 22.95
N SER A 135 4.26 -5.35 22.87
CA SER A 135 4.77 -4.65 24.05
C SER A 135 3.67 -3.90 24.78
N GLU A 136 2.80 -3.16 24.07
CA GLU A 136 1.68 -2.44 24.67
C GLU A 136 0.61 -3.39 25.25
N LEU A 137 0.32 -4.50 24.58
CA LEU A 137 -0.59 -5.53 25.11
C LEU A 137 -0.09 -6.12 26.43
N SER A 138 1.21 -6.42 26.52
CA SER A 138 1.83 -6.99 27.73
C SER A 138 1.80 -6.04 28.92
N LYS A 139 1.89 -4.73 28.70
CA LYS A 139 1.75 -3.70 29.75
C LYS A 139 0.32 -3.67 30.30
N ASN A 140 -0.67 -3.77 29.42
CA ASN A 140 -2.08 -3.76 29.81
C ASN A 140 -2.48 -5.01 30.61
N GLN A 141 -1.84 -6.16 30.39
CA GLN A 141 -2.08 -7.37 31.18
C GLN A 141 -1.49 -7.31 32.60
N LYS A 142 -0.44 -6.50 32.83
CA LYS A 142 0.15 -6.31 34.18
C LYS A 142 -0.64 -5.35 35.07
N ASN A 143 -1.62 -4.64 34.53
CA ASN A 143 -2.43 -3.64 35.24
C ASN A 143 -3.86 -4.12 35.55
N ILE A 144 -4.12 -5.42 35.46
CA ILE A 144 -5.38 -6.03 35.92
C ILE A 144 -5.17 -6.46 37.38
N PRO A 145 -5.83 -5.82 38.36
CA PRO A 145 -5.73 -6.18 39.77
C PRO A 145 -6.34 -7.55 40.08
#